data_AF-A0A2G5KYP4-F1
#
_entry.id   AF-A0A2G5KYP4-F1
#
_cell.length_a   1.000
_cell.length_b   1.000
_cell.length_c   1.000
_cell.angle_alpha   90.00
_cell.angle_beta   90.00
_cell.angle_gamma   90.00
#
_symmetry.space_group_name_H-M   'P 1'
#
loop_
_entity.id
_entity.type
_entity.pdbx_description
1 polymer ?
#
loop_
_entity_poly.entity_id
_entity_poly.type
_entity_poly.pdbx_seq_one_letter_code
_entity_poly.pdbx_strand_id
1 'polypeptide(L)'
;MENNEKIRVSQEYSKLSDDLKEQMKLVYPEGFSQFLFQYTNKDGARISAIRFETDAKIYLIRMSALEAEQIIADDSDYDSEGYLREDVRDDYEDKYSDIDYLSDNENYEG
;
A
#
# COMPACT_ATOMS: atom_id res chain seq x y z
N MET A 1 22.05 21.84 0.12
CA MET A 1 21.55 20.73 0.94
C MET A 1 20.06 20.68 0.68
N GLU A 2 19.62 19.90 -0.30
CA GLU A 2 18.19 19.72 -0.53
C GLU A 2 17.70 18.75 0.55
N ASN A 3 17.05 19.30 1.57
CA ASN A 3 16.23 18.50 2.48
C ASN A 3 15.02 18.04 1.69
N ASN A 4 15.17 16.93 0.94
CA ASN A 4 14.10 16.29 0.20
C ASN A 4 13.21 15.50 1.18
N GLU A 5 12.72 16.18 2.22
CA GLU A 5 11.87 15.58 3.26
C GLU A 5 10.45 15.46 2.71
N LYS A 6 10.22 14.40 1.90
CA LYS A 6 8.87 14.01 1.47
C LYS A 6 7.92 14.06 2.67
N ILE A 7 6.76 14.66 2.47
CA ILE A 7 5.80 14.88 3.55
C ILE A 7 5.30 13.51 4.03
N ARG A 8 5.46 13.24 5.33
CA ARG A 8 4.97 12.00 5.94
C ARG A 8 3.50 12.13 6.27
N VAL A 9 2.67 11.24 5.74
CA VAL A 9 1.22 11.21 5.96
C VAL A 9 0.84 9.88 6.57
N SER A 10 0.20 9.90 7.74
CA SER A 10 -0.33 8.69 8.37
C SER A 10 -1.85 8.70 8.30
N GLN A 11 -2.44 7.67 7.71
CA GLN A 11 -3.90 7.54 7.57
C GLN A 11 -4.33 6.06 7.54
N GLU A 12 -5.63 5.79 7.66
CA GLU A 12 -6.19 4.44 7.55
C GLU A 12 -6.40 4.06 6.07
N TYR A 13 -6.36 2.77 5.76
CA TYR A 13 -6.63 2.27 4.40
C TYR A 13 -7.99 2.71 3.83
N SER A 14 -9.03 2.70 4.67
CA SER A 14 -10.39 3.12 4.27
C SER A 14 -10.50 4.58 3.83
N LYS A 15 -9.51 5.42 4.17
CA LYS A 15 -9.46 6.85 3.84
C LYS A 15 -8.59 7.15 2.62
N LEU A 16 -7.97 6.14 2.01
CA LEU A 16 -7.20 6.31 0.78
C LEU A 16 -8.15 6.64 -0.38
N SER A 17 -7.65 7.42 -1.34
CA SER A 17 -8.29 7.54 -2.65
C SER A 17 -8.23 6.21 -3.38
N ASP A 18 -9.17 5.98 -4.28
CA ASP A 18 -9.21 4.74 -5.05
C ASP A 18 -7.94 4.57 -5.89
N ASP A 19 -7.40 5.65 -6.48
CA ASP A 19 -6.12 5.58 -7.18
C ASP A 19 -4.95 5.06 -6.32
N LEU A 20 -4.90 5.47 -5.05
CA LEU A 20 -3.83 5.04 -4.16
C LEU A 20 -4.04 3.59 -3.72
N LYS A 21 -5.29 3.13 -3.60
CA LYS A 21 -5.59 1.72 -3.35
C LYS A 21 -5.16 0.88 -4.55
N GLU A 22 -5.56 1.26 -5.76
CA GLU A 22 -5.20 0.53 -6.99
C GLU A 22 -3.67 0.43 -7.15
N GLN A 23 -2.95 1.53 -6.96
CA GLN A 23 -1.48 1.52 -6.96
C GLN A 23 -0.88 0.62 -5.88
N MET A 24 -1.44 0.61 -4.66
CA MET A 24 -1.01 -0.30 -3.61
C MET A 24 -1.29 -1.76 -3.98
N LYS A 25 -2.44 -2.06 -4.60
CA LYS A 25 -2.76 -3.42 -5.07
C LYS A 25 -1.75 -3.89 -6.10
N LEU A 26 -1.34 -3.01 -7.01
CA LEU A 26 -0.36 -3.31 -8.03
C LEU A 26 1.04 -3.61 -7.45
N VAL A 27 1.45 -2.86 -6.43
CA VAL A 27 2.74 -3.09 -5.72
C VAL A 27 2.70 -4.32 -4.81
N TYR A 28 1.55 -4.64 -4.22
CA TYR A 28 1.38 -5.78 -3.31
C TYR A 28 0.33 -6.76 -3.85
N PRO A 29 0.63 -7.44 -4.98
CA PRO A 29 -0.34 -8.31 -5.66
C PRO A 29 -0.67 -9.56 -4.83
N GLU A 30 0.21 -9.98 -3.92
CA GLU A 30 0.01 -11.14 -3.03
C GLU A 30 -0.64 -10.75 -1.69
N GLY A 31 -1.16 -9.53 -1.59
CA GLY A 31 -1.85 -9.02 -0.41
C GLY A 31 -0.96 -8.24 0.57
N PHE A 32 -1.62 -7.57 1.51
CA PHE A 32 -1.02 -6.52 2.35
C PHE A 32 -0.41 -7.01 3.67
N SER A 33 -0.89 -8.13 4.22
CA SER A 33 -0.60 -8.52 5.61
C SER A 33 0.89 -8.77 5.88
N GLN A 34 1.62 -9.28 4.89
CA GLN A 34 3.05 -9.57 4.97
C GLN A 34 3.96 -8.32 4.95
N PHE A 35 3.46 -7.18 4.47
CA PHE A 35 4.22 -5.92 4.35
C PHE A 35 4.01 -4.96 5.52
N LEU A 36 3.27 -5.38 6.54
CA LEU A 36 3.00 -4.57 7.72
C LEU A 36 4.24 -4.50 8.63
N PHE A 37 4.74 -3.29 8.86
CA PHE A 37 5.72 -3.02 9.91
C PHE A 37 5.03 -2.40 11.13
N GLN A 38 5.65 -2.57 12.30
CA GLN A 38 5.12 -2.03 13.55
C GLN A 38 5.97 -0.90 14.09
N TYR A 39 5.32 0.15 14.57
CA TYR A 39 5.98 1.26 15.25
C TYR A 39 5.13 1.79 16.41
N THR A 40 5.79 2.42 17.38
CA THR A 40 5.10 3.12 18.46
C THR A 40 4.87 4.57 18.03
N ASN A 41 3.62 5.02 18.06
CA ASN A 41 3.30 6.42 17.75
C ASN A 41 3.63 7.34 18.93
N LYS A 42 3.45 8.65 18.75
CA LYS A 42 3.70 9.68 19.77
C LYS A 42 2.89 9.49 21.07
N ASP A 43 1.76 8.79 20.98
CA ASP A 43 0.85 8.53 22.09
C ASP A 43 1.20 7.23 22.83
N GLY A 44 2.26 6.54 22.44
CA GLY A 44 2.70 5.28 23.03
C GLY A 44 1.93 4.04 22.54
N ALA A 45 1.05 4.19 21.55
CA ALA A 45 0.29 3.09 20.97
C ALA A 45 1.13 2.34 19.92
N ARG A 46 1.07 1.01 19.93
CA ARG A 46 1.68 0.15 18.91
C ARG A 46 0.77 0.13 17.68
N ILE A 47 1.29 0.62 16.57
CA ILE A 47 0.60 0.76 15.29
C ILE A 47 1.25 -0.16 14.28
N SER A 48 0.44 -0.86 13.48
CA SER A 48 0.88 -1.56 12.27
C SER A 48 0.56 -0.69 11.05
N ALA A 49 1.49 -0.60 10.09
CA ALA A 49 1.28 0.12 8.85
C ALA A 49 2.09 -0.44 7.68
N ILE A 50 1.65 -0.18 6.46
CA ILE A 50 2.44 -0.30 5.23
C ILE A 50 3.06 1.06 4.92
N ARG A 51 4.34 1.07 4.54
CA ARG A 51 4.98 2.26 3.97
C ARG A 51 4.77 2.25 2.47
N PHE A 52 4.22 3.33 1.95
CA PHE A 52 4.07 3.52 0.50
C PHE A 52 4.56 4.92 0.13
N GLU A 53 5.48 5.01 -0.80
CA GLU A 53 6.16 6.25 -1.16
C GLU A 53 5.76 6.72 -2.55
N THR A 54 5.37 7.99 -2.66
CA THR A 54 5.15 8.67 -3.94
C THR A 54 6.24 9.71 -4.13
N ASP A 55 6.24 10.43 -5.25
CA ASP A 55 7.17 11.55 -5.47
C ASP A 55 7.07 12.64 -4.40
N ALA A 56 5.86 12.89 -3.88
CA ALA A 56 5.60 13.98 -2.97
C ALA A 56 5.55 13.56 -1.50
N LYS A 57 5.14 12.32 -1.21
CA LYS A 57 4.72 11.90 0.13
C LYS A 57 5.21 10.51 0.48
N ILE A 58 5.47 10.30 1.76
CA ILE A 58 5.62 8.97 2.35
C ILE A 58 4.35 8.69 3.14
N TYR A 59 3.54 7.75 2.67
CA TYR A 59 2.34 7.28 3.35
C TYR A 59 2.69 6.17 4.33
N LEU A 60 2.14 6.27 5.54
CA LEU A 60 2.05 5.20 6.52
C LEU A 60 0.59 4.78 6.61
N ILE A 61 0.21 3.79 5.81
CA ILE A 61 -1.16 3.27 5.73
C ILE A 61 -1.40 2.30 6.88
N ARG A 62 -2.22 2.71 7.83
CA ARG A 62 -2.50 1.96 9.06
C ARG A 62 -3.62 0.95 8.83
N MET A 63 -3.36 -0.29 9.24
CA MET A 63 -4.32 -1.39 9.34
C MET A 63 -3.74 -2.48 10.24
N SER A 64 -4.59 -3.28 10.87
CA SER A 64 -4.19 -4.53 11.51
C SER A 64 -3.96 -5.64 10.48
N ALA A 65 -3.28 -6.72 10.87
CA ALA A 65 -3.10 -7.88 9.99
C ALA A 65 -4.45 -8.51 9.59
N LEU A 66 -5.40 -8.58 10.53
CA LEU A 66 -6.75 -9.07 10.25
C LEU A 66 -7.49 -8.17 9.27
N GLU A 67 -7.40 -6.85 9.42
CA GLU A 67 -7.99 -5.91 8.45
C GLU A 67 -7.35 -6.06 7.08
N ALA A 68 -6.03 -6.24 7.00
CA ALA A 68 -5.34 -6.48 5.74
C ALA A 68 -5.86 -7.74 5.03
N GLU A 69 -6.00 -8.86 5.75
CA GLU A 69 -6.57 -10.10 5.18
C GLU A 69 -8.03 -9.92 4.75
N GLN A 70 -8.85 -9.22 5.54
CA GLN A 70 -10.24 -8.93 5.21
C GLN A 70 -10.38 -8.03 4.00
N ILE A 71 -9.55 -6.99 3.88
CA ILE A 71 -9.53 -6.10 2.71
C ILE A 71 -9.32 -6.92 1.44
N ILE A 72 -8.38 -7.86 1.44
CA ILE A 72 -8.12 -8.72 0.27
C ILE A 72 -9.30 -9.68 0.03
N ALA A 73 -9.81 -10.32 1.07
CA ALA A 73 -10.88 -11.31 0.95
C ALA A 73 -12.23 -10.72 0.49
N ASP A 74 -12.52 -9.47 0.86
CA ASP A 74 -13.75 -8.76 0.49
C ASP A 74 -13.63 -7.99 -0.85
N ASP A 75 -12.44 -7.93 -1.45
CA ASP A 75 -12.17 -7.13 -2.65
C ASP A 75 -12.21 -7.99 -3.91
N SER A 76 -13.10 -7.63 -4.83
CA SER A 76 -13.33 -8.38 -6.07
C SER A 76 -12.15 -8.37 -7.03
N ASP A 77 -11.15 -7.52 -6.81
CA ASP A 77 -9.95 -7.48 -7.64
C ASP A 77 -9.01 -8.66 -7.36
N TYR A 78 -9.19 -9.33 -6.23
CA TYR A 78 -8.41 -10.49 -5.81
C TYR A 78 -9.15 -11.80 -6.08
N ASP A 79 -8.39 -12.87 -6.31
CA ASP A 79 -8.92 -14.21 -6.43
C ASP A 79 -9.12 -14.89 -5.06
N SER A 80 -9.60 -16.14 -5.08
CA SER A 80 -9.86 -16.90 -3.86
C SER A 80 -8.60 -17.30 -3.09
N GLU A 81 -7.42 -17.15 -3.68
CA GLU A 81 -6.12 -17.40 -3.04
C GLU A 81 -5.50 -16.10 -2.48
N GLY A 82 -6.14 -14.95 -2.73
CA GLY A 82 -5.69 -13.64 -2.24
C GLY A 82 -4.69 -12.96 -3.17
N TYR A 83 -4.57 -13.40 -4.43
CA TYR A 83 -3.73 -12.77 -5.44
C TYR A 83 -4.54 -11.82 -6.30
N LEU A 84 -3.95 -10.68 -6.66
CA LEU A 84 -4.54 -9.73 -7.60
C LEU A 84 -4.76 -10.44 -8.94
N ARG A 85 -5.99 -10.41 -9.44
CA ARG A 85 -6.34 -11.07 -10.70
C ARG A 85 -5.54 -10.49 -11.86
N GLU A 86 -5.04 -11.36 -12.75
CA GLU A 86 -4.21 -10.94 -13.89
C GLU A 86 -4.89 -9.88 -14.76
N ASP A 87 -6.20 -10.01 -15.01
CA ASP A 87 -6.94 -9.03 -15.80
C ASP A 87 -6.97 -7.63 -15.15
N VAL A 88 -7.09 -7.58 -13.83
CA VAL A 88 -7.08 -6.31 -13.08
C VAL A 88 -5.68 -5.75 -12.99
N ARG A 89 -4.67 -6.61 -12.84
CA ARG A 89 -3.26 -6.21 -12.85
C ARG A 89 -2.92 -5.53 -14.16
N ASP A 90 -3.23 -6.15 -15.30
CA ASP A 90 -2.95 -5.59 -16.63
C ASP A 90 -3.62 -4.21 -16.80
N ASP A 91 -4.88 -4.07 -16.36
CA ASP A 91 -5.62 -2.79 -16.40
C ASP A 91 -4.94 -1.70 -15.56
N TYR A 92 -4.45 -2.04 -14.36
CA TYR A 92 -3.73 -1.10 -13.49
C TYR A 92 -2.32 -0.78 -14.01
N GLU A 93 -1.60 -1.74 -14.58
CA GLU A 93 -0.30 -1.51 -15.22
C GLU A 93 -0.41 -0.54 -16.41
N ASP A 94 -1.46 -0.65 -17.24
CA ASP A 94 -1.72 0.31 -18.31
C ASP A 94 -2.09 1.69 -17.75
N LYS A 95 -3.03 1.74 -16.80
CA LYS A 95 -3.53 2.99 -16.18
C LYS A 95 -2.43 3.80 -15.49
N TYR A 96 -1.47 3.12 -14.85
CA TYR A 96 -0.40 3.74 -14.08
C TYR A 96 0.99 3.60 -14.73
N SER A 97 1.05 3.31 -16.03
CA SER A 97 2.30 3.14 -16.78
C SER A 97 3.25 4.35 -16.72
N ASP A 98 2.73 5.56 -16.54
CA ASP A 98 3.51 6.80 -16.40
C ASP A 98 3.95 7.10 -14.95
N ILE A 99 3.67 6.22 -13.98
CA ILE A 99 3.96 6.44 -12.56
C ILE A 99 5.26 5.75 -12.14
N ASP A 100 6.38 6.46 -12.27
CA ASP A 100 7.73 5.92 -12.02
C ASP A 100 7.94 5.37 -10.59
N TYR A 101 7.34 6.00 -9.57
CA TYR A 101 7.58 5.61 -8.16
C TYR A 101 6.98 4.26 -7.76
N LEU A 102 6.12 3.63 -8.57
CA LEU A 102 5.58 2.31 -8.24
C LEU A 102 6.69 1.26 -8.17
N SER A 103 7.65 1.32 -9.10
CA SER A 103 8.83 0.45 -9.13
C SER A 103 9.75 0.63 -7.90
N ASP A 104 9.79 1.83 -7.32
CA ASP A 104 10.54 2.11 -6.09
C ASP A 104 9.94 1.42 -4.86
N ASN A 105 8.62 1.17 -4.87
CA ASN A 105 7.93 0.52 -3.75
C ASN A 105 8.04 -1.01 -3.77
N GLU A 106 8.30 -1.62 -4.93
CA GLU A 106 8.47 -3.07 -5.08
C GLU A 106 9.71 -3.61 -4.31
N ASN A 107 10.67 -2.75 -3.99
CA ASN A 107 11.92 -3.11 -3.32
C ASN A 107 11.83 -3.29 -1.78
N TYR A 108 10.65 -3.15 -1.18
CA TYR A 108 10.45 -3.44 0.25
C TYR A 108 10.19 -4.93 0.47
N GLU A 109 11.20 -5.77 0.22
CA GLU A 109 11.24 -7.12 0.79
C GLU A 109 11.36 -6.97 2.32
N GLY A 110 10.34 -7.43 3.04
CA GLY A 110 10.26 -7.37 4.51
C GLY A 110 11.34 -8.18 5.22
#